data_AF-A0A1S3QLY9-F1
#
_entry.id   AF-A0A1S3QLY9-F1
#
_cell.length_a   1.000
_cell.length_b   1.000
_cell.length_c   1.000
_cell.angle_alpha   90.00
_cell.angle_beta   90.00
_cell.angle_gamma   90.00
#
_symmetry.space_group_name_H-M   'P 1'
#
loop_
_entity.id
_entity.type
_entity.pdbx_description
1 polymer ?
#
loop_
_entity_poly.entity_id
_entity_poly.type
_entity_poly.pdbx_seq_one_letter_code
_entity_poly.pdbx_strand_id
1 'polypeptide(L)'
;MVKVTLAESNQFTARPCEGCQYTLCLCAEESRTFKWILTPTALGEVSVKVSAEALKTEDLCGNEVATVPEKGRIDTVVQTLLVEAEGTQETVSHNALLCPAEGPVEKDISLKLPEVFVEGSAKASLSVLGDLMGRAMKNLDSLLQMPYGCGEQNMVLFAPNIYILNYLQSTRQLTMEIQTRATGFLDSGYQRELNYKHDDGSYSAFGKSDESGNTWLTSFVMKSFGGAKPYIFVDPAHIAQAKAWLASHQQTDGCIASVGKLFHNGMKGGVGDEVSLTAYITAALLELDGNTSVSYQLFPYPSIFKMLLINKVTFGDFYQNMNCSSGYFCLAVQLQHNSK
;
A
#
# COMPACT_ATOMS: atom_id res chain seq x y z
N MET A 1 49.44 0.74 26.80
CA MET A 1 49.48 1.09 25.37
C MET A 1 48.39 0.30 24.67
N VAL A 2 47.68 0.89 23.71
CA VAL A 2 46.61 0.22 22.96
C VAL A 2 47.01 0.14 21.49
N LYS A 3 46.82 -1.02 20.88
CA LYS A 3 46.95 -1.26 19.44
C LYS A 3 45.59 -1.56 18.85
N VAL A 4 45.21 -0.88 17.78
CA VAL A 4 43.96 -1.14 17.06
C VAL A 4 44.27 -1.66 15.68
N THR A 5 43.68 -2.79 15.33
CA THR A 5 43.88 -3.48 14.04
C THR A 5 42.55 -3.66 13.32
N LEU A 6 42.52 -3.20 12.08
CA LEU A 6 41.46 -3.54 11.12
C LEU A 6 41.79 -4.89 10.50
N ALA A 7 40.83 -5.81 10.47
CA ALA A 7 40.99 -7.11 9.81
C ALA A 7 40.99 -6.93 8.28
N GLU A 8 41.89 -7.64 7.60
CA GLU A 8 41.91 -7.71 6.14
C GLU A 8 40.68 -8.47 5.62
N SER A 9 40.15 -8.01 4.49
CA SER A 9 38.99 -8.60 3.82
C SER A 9 39.15 -8.48 2.30
N ASN A 10 38.57 -9.41 1.55
CA ASN A 10 38.48 -9.32 0.10
C ASN A 10 37.34 -8.40 -0.38
N GLN A 11 36.47 -7.94 0.54
CA GLN A 11 35.31 -7.09 0.25
C GLN A 11 35.63 -5.59 0.20
N PHE A 12 36.81 -5.19 0.68
CA PHE A 12 37.27 -3.81 0.64
C PHE A 12 38.79 -3.74 0.64
N THR A 13 39.33 -2.67 0.06
CA THR A 13 40.70 -2.25 0.31
C THR A 13 40.72 -1.22 1.43
N ALA A 14 41.69 -1.31 2.33
CA ALA A 14 41.86 -0.36 3.42
C ALA A 14 43.24 0.29 3.35
N ARG A 15 43.28 1.61 3.51
CA ARG A 15 44.52 2.35 3.65
C ARG A 15 44.52 3.17 4.94
N PRO A 16 45.67 3.32 5.61
CA PRO A 16 45.79 4.19 6.75
C PRO A 16 45.60 5.66 6.33
N CYS A 17 45.05 6.48 7.22
CA CYS A 17 44.97 7.92 6.98
C CYS A 17 46.32 8.61 7.20
N GLU A 18 46.54 9.74 6.53
CA GLU A 18 47.79 10.50 6.64
C GLU A 18 48.02 10.94 8.10
N GLY A 19 49.19 10.59 8.65
CA GLY A 19 49.57 10.92 10.02
C GLY A 19 48.89 10.08 11.11
N CYS A 20 48.08 9.08 10.75
CA CYS A 20 47.35 8.28 11.73
C CYS A 20 48.24 7.22 12.39
N GLN A 21 48.17 7.17 13.73
CA GLN A 21 48.82 6.15 14.55
C GLN A 21 47.79 5.17 15.08
N TYR A 22 48.06 3.88 14.91
CA TYR A 22 47.18 2.79 15.36
C TYR A 22 47.66 2.11 16.62
N THR A 23 48.84 2.51 17.11
CA THR A 23 49.39 2.11 18.40
C THR A 23 49.76 3.36 19.15
N LEU A 24 49.12 3.60 20.30
CA LEU A 24 49.37 4.79 21.12
C LEU A 24 49.08 4.52 22.60
N CYS A 25 49.56 5.43 23.44
CA CYS A 25 49.21 5.46 24.85
C CYS A 25 47.86 6.14 25.04
N LEU A 26 46.95 5.45 25.73
CA LEU A 26 45.62 5.94 26.08
C LEU A 26 45.57 6.09 27.60
N CYS A 27 45.39 7.31 28.09
CA CYS A 27 45.31 7.58 29.52
C CYS A 27 43.90 7.28 30.08
N ALA A 28 43.79 7.22 31.41
CA ALA A 28 42.50 7.07 32.08
C ALA A 28 41.56 8.22 31.68
N GLU A 29 40.29 7.89 31.43
CA GLU A 29 39.24 8.83 30.99
C GLU A 29 39.51 9.52 29.64
N GLU A 30 40.58 9.14 28.93
CA GLU A 30 40.89 9.64 27.59
C GLU A 30 40.18 8.80 26.53
N SER A 31 39.69 9.46 25.48
CA SER A 31 39.14 8.82 24.28
C SER A 31 39.95 9.19 23.05
N ARG A 32 40.23 8.20 22.20
CA ARG A 32 40.96 8.38 20.94
C ARG A 32 40.18 7.79 19.78
N THR A 33 40.22 8.48 18.65
CA THR A 33 39.57 8.05 17.41
C THR A 33 40.60 7.54 16.43
N PHE A 34 40.42 6.30 15.98
CA PHE A 34 41.21 5.70 14.91
C PHE A 34 40.40 5.75 13.61
N LYS A 35 41.07 6.06 12.50
CA LYS A 35 40.41 6.25 11.20
C LYS A 35 41.11 5.39 10.15
N TRP A 36 40.33 4.83 9.23
CA TRP A 36 40.81 4.15 8.03
C TRP A 36 40.03 4.68 6.84
N ILE A 37 40.69 4.74 5.68
CA ILE A 37 39.99 5.00 4.43
C ILE A 37 39.70 3.64 3.81
N LEU A 38 38.41 3.29 3.76
CA LEU A 38 37.92 2.05 3.19
C LEU A 38 37.38 2.32 1.78
N THR A 39 37.76 1.49 0.83
CA THR A 39 37.21 1.49 -0.53
C THR A 39 36.63 0.11 -0.79
N PRO A 40 35.29 -0.04 -0.71
CA PRO A 40 34.61 -1.30 -1.03
C PRO A 40 34.89 -1.74 -2.46
N THR A 41 35.02 -3.05 -2.66
CA THR A 41 35.28 -3.67 -3.97
C THR A 41 34.06 -4.37 -4.55
N ALA A 42 33.00 -4.56 -3.75
CA ALA A 42 31.77 -5.22 -4.14
C ALA A 42 30.55 -4.54 -3.53
N LEU A 43 29.41 -4.67 -4.21
CA LEU A 43 28.11 -4.20 -3.75
C LEU A 43 27.52 -5.15 -2.70
N GLY A 44 26.59 -4.65 -1.89
CA GLY A 44 25.89 -5.40 -0.85
C GLY A 44 26.48 -5.20 0.54
N GLU A 45 26.29 -6.18 1.42
CA GLU A 45 26.72 -6.10 2.81
C GLU A 45 28.22 -6.42 2.97
N VAL A 46 28.97 -5.42 3.40
CA VAL A 46 30.41 -5.52 3.67
C VAL A 46 30.64 -5.51 5.18
N SER A 47 31.26 -6.57 5.70
CA SER A 47 31.55 -6.68 7.14
C SER A 47 32.93 -6.09 7.48
N VAL A 48 32.94 -5.07 8.33
CA VAL A 48 34.16 -4.41 8.82
C VAL A 48 34.43 -4.85 10.25
N LYS A 49 35.57 -5.49 10.48
CA LYS A 49 35.98 -6.01 11.80
C LYS A 49 37.19 -5.25 12.32
N VAL A 50 37.05 -4.63 13.48
CA VAL A 50 38.10 -3.87 14.16
C VAL A 50 38.34 -4.46 15.54
N SER A 51 39.60 -4.73 15.87
CA SER A 51 40.02 -5.24 17.17
C SER A 51 40.94 -4.26 17.87
N ALA A 52 40.70 -4.01 19.16
CA ALA A 52 41.56 -3.19 20.01
C ALA A 52 42.20 -4.08 21.08
N GLU A 53 43.52 -4.03 21.20
CA GLU A 53 44.32 -4.83 22.13
C GLU A 53 45.15 -3.93 23.05
N ALA A 54 45.09 -4.18 24.36
CA ALA A 54 46.02 -3.64 25.34
C ALA A 54 47.35 -4.40 25.28
N LEU A 55 48.43 -3.68 24.94
CA LEU A 55 49.78 -4.20 24.84
C LEU A 55 50.61 -3.87 26.09
N LYS A 56 51.43 -4.83 26.49
CA LYS A 56 52.50 -4.62 27.47
C LYS A 56 53.66 -3.94 26.75
N THR A 57 54.14 -2.82 27.29
CA THR A 57 55.31 -2.10 26.78
C THR A 57 56.22 -1.70 27.94
N GLU A 58 57.52 -1.62 27.66
CA GLU A 58 58.53 -1.09 28.59
C GLU A 58 58.63 0.44 28.50
N ASP A 59 58.10 1.03 27.43
CA ASP A 59 58.02 2.49 27.26
C ASP A 59 56.99 3.11 28.20
N LEU A 60 57.33 4.26 28.78
CA LEU A 60 56.40 5.02 29.59
C LEU A 60 55.33 5.67 28.72
N CYS A 61 54.07 5.48 29.11
CA CYS A 61 52.94 6.22 28.55
C CYS A 61 52.83 7.56 29.29
N GLY A 62 53.50 8.58 28.77
CA GLY A 62 53.72 9.83 29.50
C GLY A 62 54.75 9.62 30.61
N ASN A 63 54.31 9.65 31.87
CA ASN A 63 55.16 9.39 33.04
C ASN A 63 54.83 8.06 33.74
N GLU A 64 53.89 7.27 33.22
CA GLU A 64 53.39 6.05 33.87
C GLU A 64 53.70 4.79 33.08
N VAL A 65 53.81 3.66 33.77
CA VAL A 65 53.98 2.34 33.15
C VAL A 65 52.66 1.88 32.56
N ALA A 66 52.67 1.41 31.31
CA ALA A 66 51.49 0.87 30.66
C ALA A 66 50.96 -0.37 31.40
N THR A 67 49.74 -0.27 31.94
CA THR A 67 49.06 -1.40 32.60
C THR A 67 48.24 -2.20 31.58
N VAL A 68 48.32 -3.53 31.64
CA VAL A 68 47.49 -4.44 30.83
C VAL A 68 46.45 -5.09 31.75
N PRO A 69 45.15 -4.94 31.48
CA PRO A 69 44.11 -5.53 32.32
C PRO A 69 44.04 -7.05 32.16
N GLU A 70 43.77 -7.77 33.25
CA GLU A 70 43.62 -9.25 33.23
C GLU A 70 42.37 -9.72 32.47
N LYS A 71 41.33 -8.88 32.41
CA LYS A 71 40.08 -9.11 31.67
C LYS A 71 39.84 -7.97 30.69
N GLY A 72 39.30 -8.27 29.51
CA GLY A 72 39.05 -7.25 28.49
C GLY A 72 40.33 -6.75 27.80
N ARG A 73 41.40 -7.56 27.78
CA ARG A 73 42.64 -7.22 27.09
C ARG A 73 42.44 -6.96 25.60
N ILE A 74 41.53 -7.70 24.96
CA ILE A 74 41.17 -7.54 23.56
C ILE A 74 39.66 -7.39 23.48
N ASP A 75 39.22 -6.38 22.74
CA ASP A 75 37.84 -6.21 22.35
C ASP A 75 37.73 -6.15 20.82
N THR A 76 36.60 -6.56 20.25
CA THR A 76 36.40 -6.61 18.80
C THR A 76 34.98 -6.23 18.44
N VAL A 77 34.88 -5.27 17.53
CA VAL A 77 33.62 -4.79 16.97
C VAL A 77 33.53 -5.22 15.51
N VAL A 78 32.35 -5.74 15.13
CA VAL A 78 32.01 -6.05 13.74
C VAL A 78 30.82 -5.18 13.36
N GLN A 79 30.98 -4.40 12.29
CA GLN A 79 29.94 -3.54 11.75
C GLN A 79 29.71 -3.88 10.28
N THR A 80 28.45 -4.01 9.89
CA THR A 80 28.05 -4.20 8.49
C THR A 80 27.79 -2.85 7.83
N LEU A 81 28.36 -2.65 6.65
CA LEU A 81 28.16 -1.49 5.79
C LEU A 81 27.40 -1.94 4.53
N LEU A 82 26.29 -1.30 4.22
CA LEU A 82 25.56 -1.52 2.96
C LEU A 82 26.19 -0.67 1.86
N VAL A 83 26.74 -1.33 0.83
CA VAL A 83 27.31 -0.70 -0.35
C VAL A 83 26.29 -0.77 -1.48
N GLU A 84 25.78 0.39 -1.89
CA GLU A 84 24.79 0.51 -2.96
C GLU A 84 25.43 0.81 -4.31
N ALA A 85 24.74 0.43 -5.38
CA ALA A 85 25.17 0.76 -6.73
C ALA A 85 25.03 2.26 -6.98
N GLU A 86 25.89 2.82 -7.83
CA GLU A 86 25.75 4.18 -8.32
C GLU A 86 24.58 4.30 -9.32
N GLY A 87 24.16 5.54 -9.60
CA GLY A 87 23.09 5.83 -10.56
C GLY A 87 21.69 5.80 -9.95
N THR A 88 20.68 5.55 -10.80
CA THR A 88 19.26 5.49 -10.41
C THR A 88 18.73 4.07 -10.58
N GLN A 89 18.02 3.58 -9.57
CA GLN A 89 17.42 2.25 -9.63
C GLN A 89 16.26 2.24 -10.63
N GLU A 90 16.37 1.42 -11.67
CA GLU A 90 15.28 1.11 -12.59
C GLU A 90 14.71 -0.27 -12.29
N THR A 91 13.38 -0.40 -12.34
CA THR A 91 12.70 -1.68 -12.09
C THR A 91 11.73 -1.96 -13.24
N VAL A 92 11.95 -3.07 -13.93
CA VAL A 92 11.03 -3.59 -14.96
C VAL A 92 10.24 -4.73 -14.36
N SER A 93 8.91 -4.63 -14.38
CA SER A 93 8.00 -5.64 -13.83
C SER A 93 7.21 -6.32 -14.92
N HIS A 94 7.22 -7.66 -14.91
CA HIS A 94 6.39 -8.50 -15.78
C HIS A 94 5.37 -9.26 -14.95
N ASN A 95 4.11 -9.22 -15.37
CA ASN A 95 3.01 -9.94 -14.72
C ASN A 95 2.36 -10.88 -15.73
N ALA A 96 2.13 -12.12 -15.32
CA ALA A 96 1.41 -13.12 -16.11
C ALA A 96 0.40 -13.84 -15.21
N LEU A 97 -0.83 -13.99 -15.71
CA LEU A 97 -1.84 -14.82 -15.08
C LEU A 97 -1.91 -16.16 -15.83
N LEU A 98 -1.69 -17.25 -15.11
CA LEU A 98 -1.77 -18.60 -15.65
C LEU A 98 -3.08 -19.24 -15.18
N CYS A 99 -3.99 -19.52 -16.11
CA CYS A 99 -5.27 -20.20 -15.84
C CYS A 99 -5.35 -21.48 -16.69
N PRO A 100 -4.69 -22.58 -16.27
CA PRO A 100 -4.78 -23.84 -17.00
C PRO A 100 -6.21 -24.40 -16.92
N ALA A 101 -6.94 -24.37 -18.03
CA ALA A 101 -8.25 -25.04 -18.16
C ALA A 101 -8.06 -26.54 -18.46
N GLU A 102 -7.10 -26.87 -19.31
CA GLU A 102 -6.69 -28.24 -19.63
C GLU A 102 -5.17 -28.25 -19.89
N GLY A 103 -4.43 -29.07 -19.16
CA GLY A 103 -2.98 -29.26 -19.35
C GLY A 103 -2.08 -28.15 -18.77
N PRO A 104 -0.75 -28.34 -18.84
CA PRO A 104 0.23 -27.36 -18.38
C PRO A 104 0.26 -26.13 -19.30
N VAL A 105 0.37 -24.94 -18.70
CA VAL A 105 0.50 -23.66 -19.41
C VAL A 105 1.84 -23.03 -19.03
N GLU A 106 2.59 -22.57 -20.02
CA GLU A 106 3.90 -21.96 -19.86
C GLU A 106 3.89 -20.52 -20.38
N LYS A 107 4.75 -19.67 -19.79
CA LYS A 107 4.92 -18.28 -20.21
C LYS A 107 6.37 -17.85 -20.06
N ASP A 108 6.97 -17.48 -21.19
CA ASP A 108 8.33 -16.95 -21.22
C ASP A 108 8.36 -15.47 -20.86
N ILE A 109 9.32 -15.10 -20.01
CA ILE A 109 9.59 -13.72 -19.60
C ILE A 109 11.04 -13.39 -19.95
N SER A 110 11.25 -12.30 -20.69
CA SER A 110 12.59 -11.87 -21.09
C SER A 110 13.24 -11.04 -19.97
N LEU A 111 14.39 -11.48 -19.47
CA LEU A 111 15.19 -10.76 -18.47
C LEU A 111 16.32 -9.95 -19.14
N LYS A 112 15.99 -9.21 -20.20
CA LYS A 112 16.98 -8.35 -20.87
C LYS A 112 17.34 -7.18 -19.97
N LEU A 113 18.62 -7.05 -19.66
CA LEU A 113 19.17 -5.88 -18.99
C LEU A 113 19.20 -4.69 -19.96
N PRO A 114 19.07 -3.45 -19.46
CA PRO A 114 19.23 -2.26 -20.28
C PRO A 114 20.67 -2.17 -20.83
N GLU A 115 20.85 -1.39 -21.91
CA GLU A 115 22.17 -1.23 -22.56
C GLU A 115 23.22 -0.62 -21.61
N VAL A 116 22.76 0.22 -20.68
CA VAL A 116 23.60 0.85 -19.66
C VAL A 116 23.14 0.34 -18.29
N PHE A 117 24.01 -0.39 -17.60
CA PHE A 117 23.78 -0.83 -16.22
C PHE A 117 25.11 -0.92 -15.46
N VAL A 118 25.04 -0.82 -14.13
CA VAL A 118 26.21 -0.96 -13.26
C VAL A 118 26.48 -2.44 -13.02
N GLU A 119 27.73 -2.88 -13.20
CA GLU A 119 28.11 -4.28 -12.99
C GLU A 119 27.78 -4.74 -11.55
N GLY A 120 27.21 -5.94 -11.42
CA GLY A 120 26.78 -6.49 -10.13
C GLY A 120 25.52 -5.87 -9.51
N SER A 121 24.93 -4.83 -10.11
CA SER A 121 23.70 -4.20 -9.62
C SER A 121 22.41 -4.95 -9.99
N ALA A 122 22.49 -5.83 -10.99
CA ALA A 122 21.34 -6.56 -11.51
C ALA A 122 20.72 -7.47 -10.45
N LYS A 123 19.42 -7.28 -10.20
CA LYS A 123 18.61 -8.11 -9.29
C LYS A 123 17.32 -8.50 -9.99
N ALA A 124 16.96 -9.78 -9.88
CA ALA A 124 15.68 -10.29 -10.35
C ALA A 124 14.96 -10.99 -9.19
N SER A 125 13.65 -10.81 -9.10
CA SER A 125 12.81 -11.52 -8.15
C SER A 125 11.60 -12.11 -8.86
N LEU A 126 11.23 -13.33 -8.48
CA LEU A 126 10.05 -14.02 -9.00
C LEU A 126 9.10 -14.32 -7.85
N SER A 127 7.83 -13.99 -8.04
CA SER A 127 6.76 -14.33 -7.10
C SER A 127 5.63 -15.02 -7.85
N VAL A 128 5.39 -16.28 -7.48
CA VAL A 128 4.30 -17.11 -7.99
C VAL A 128 3.28 -17.28 -6.87
N LEU A 129 2.00 -17.13 -7.20
CA LEU A 129 0.90 -17.17 -6.26
C LEU A 129 -0.24 -18.00 -6.84
N GLY A 130 -0.96 -18.71 -5.97
CA GLY A 130 -2.12 -19.51 -6.36
C GLY A 130 -3.42 -18.69 -6.45
N ASP A 131 -3.39 -17.41 -6.08
CA ASP A 131 -4.55 -16.55 -6.08
C ASP A 131 -4.17 -15.10 -6.45
N LEU A 132 -5.13 -14.36 -7.01
CA LEU A 132 -4.92 -13.00 -7.52
C LEU A 132 -4.57 -12.00 -6.41
N MET A 133 -5.05 -12.22 -5.18
CA MET A 133 -4.87 -11.33 -4.04
C MET A 133 -3.64 -11.69 -3.19
N GLY A 134 -2.96 -12.79 -3.45
CA GLY A 134 -1.94 -13.37 -2.57
C GLY A 134 -0.74 -12.45 -2.41
N ARG A 135 -0.46 -11.62 -3.43
CA ARG A 135 0.62 -10.62 -3.44
C ARG A 135 0.30 -9.49 -2.48
N ALA A 136 -0.96 -9.04 -2.50
CA ALA A 136 -1.47 -8.05 -1.57
C ALA A 136 -1.42 -8.61 -0.13
N MET A 137 -1.90 -9.84 0.08
CA MET A 137 -1.99 -10.42 1.43
C MET A 137 -0.64 -10.72 2.10
N LYS A 138 0.47 -10.79 1.36
CA LYS A 138 1.81 -11.02 1.93
C LYS A 138 2.22 -9.95 2.95
N ASN A 139 1.75 -8.71 2.77
CA ASN A 139 1.98 -7.59 3.70
C ASN A 139 0.64 -7.07 4.25
N LEU A 140 -0.16 -7.98 4.83
CA LEU A 140 -1.48 -7.66 5.34
C LEU A 140 -1.48 -6.45 6.28
N ASP A 141 -0.46 -6.28 7.13
CA ASP A 141 -0.33 -5.13 8.04
C ASP A 141 -0.18 -3.79 7.32
N SER A 142 0.40 -3.78 6.12
CA SER A 142 0.50 -2.57 5.29
C SER A 142 -0.79 -2.25 4.54
N LEU A 143 -1.68 -3.23 4.38
CA LEU A 143 -2.97 -3.07 3.69
C LEU A 143 -4.13 -2.80 4.65
N LEU A 144 -4.12 -3.42 5.84
CA LEU A 144 -5.00 -3.10 6.94
C LEU A 144 -4.51 -1.82 7.60
N GLN A 145 -5.06 -0.69 7.14
CA GLN A 145 -4.66 0.63 7.64
C GLN A 145 -5.80 1.27 8.44
N MET A 146 -5.44 1.94 9.53
CA MET A 146 -6.36 2.76 10.29
C MET A 146 -6.79 3.96 9.45
N PRO A 147 -8.10 4.21 9.26
CA PRO A 147 -8.57 5.39 8.54
C PRO A 147 -8.22 6.71 9.24
N TYR A 148 -7.71 7.67 8.47
CA TYR A 148 -7.41 9.03 8.93
C TYR A 148 -7.51 10.05 7.80
N GLY A 149 -7.29 11.32 8.13
CA GLY A 149 -7.32 12.43 7.18
C GLY A 149 -8.72 13.01 7.03
N CYS A 150 -8.94 13.68 5.90
CA CYS A 150 -10.23 14.23 5.45
C CYS A 150 -11.16 13.13 4.93
N GLY A 151 -12.42 13.43 4.59
CA GLY A 151 -13.41 12.41 4.20
C GLY A 151 -12.93 11.50 3.05
N GLU A 152 -12.30 12.09 2.04
CA GLU A 152 -11.72 11.32 0.92
C GLU A 152 -10.62 10.35 1.40
N GLN A 153 -9.64 10.86 2.15
CA GLN A 153 -8.51 10.06 2.64
C GLN A 153 -8.95 8.98 3.63
N ASN A 154 -9.92 9.31 4.48
CA ASN A 154 -10.52 8.38 5.41
C ASN A 154 -11.15 7.20 4.63
N MET A 155 -11.89 7.49 3.56
CA MET A 155 -12.52 6.46 2.74
C MET A 155 -11.54 5.64 1.88
N VAL A 156 -10.42 6.22 1.44
CA VAL A 156 -9.32 5.47 0.77
C VAL A 156 -8.80 4.35 1.67
N LEU A 157 -8.74 4.60 2.98
CA LEU A 157 -8.24 3.65 3.96
C LEU A 157 -9.35 2.75 4.51
N PHE A 158 -10.58 3.24 4.59
CA PHE A 158 -11.73 2.49 5.10
C PHE A 158 -12.13 1.33 4.19
N ALA A 159 -12.33 1.58 2.89
CA ALA A 159 -12.87 0.58 1.97
C ALA A 159 -11.98 -0.68 1.81
N PRO A 160 -10.64 -0.58 1.71
CA PRO A 160 -9.76 -1.75 1.64
C PRO A 160 -9.92 -2.72 2.81
N ASN A 161 -10.13 -2.23 4.04
CA ASN A 161 -10.33 -3.08 5.22
C ASN A 161 -11.53 -4.04 5.03
N ILE A 162 -12.61 -3.57 4.39
CA ILE A 162 -13.81 -4.40 4.09
C ILE A 162 -13.45 -5.50 3.08
N TYR A 163 -12.78 -5.15 1.99
CA TYR A 163 -12.42 -6.11 0.95
C TYR A 163 -11.44 -7.17 1.44
N ILE A 164 -10.50 -6.77 2.30
CA ILE A 164 -9.56 -7.67 2.97
C ILE A 164 -10.32 -8.64 3.87
N LEU A 165 -11.24 -8.15 4.71
CA LEU A 165 -12.07 -9.00 5.56
C LEU A 165 -12.91 -9.99 4.74
N ASN A 166 -13.59 -9.50 3.69
CA ASN A 166 -14.38 -10.34 2.78
C ASN A 166 -13.52 -11.43 2.12
N TYR A 167 -12.31 -11.08 1.68
CA TYR A 167 -11.37 -12.00 1.07
C TYR A 167 -10.93 -13.08 2.06
N LEU A 168 -10.40 -12.68 3.22
CA LEU A 168 -9.91 -13.60 4.24
C LEU A 168 -11.02 -14.50 4.78
N GLN A 169 -12.24 -13.98 4.91
CA GLN A 169 -13.40 -14.77 5.28
C GLN A 169 -13.74 -15.80 4.21
N SER A 170 -13.78 -15.39 2.93
CA SER A 170 -14.10 -16.27 1.81
C SER A 170 -13.06 -17.37 1.59
N THR A 171 -11.78 -17.07 1.83
CA THR A 171 -10.67 -18.03 1.72
C THR A 171 -10.41 -18.82 3.00
N ARG A 172 -11.20 -18.57 4.06
CA ARG A 172 -11.05 -19.21 5.38
C ARG A 172 -9.69 -18.96 6.04
N GLN A 173 -9.11 -17.79 5.79
CA GLN A 173 -7.83 -17.32 6.35
C GLN A 173 -8.01 -16.25 7.44
N LEU A 174 -9.25 -15.84 7.73
CA LEU A 174 -9.54 -14.82 8.73
C LEU A 174 -9.26 -15.33 10.16
N THR A 175 -8.33 -14.70 10.85
CA THR A 175 -8.06 -14.95 12.28
C THR A 175 -8.82 -13.96 13.15
N MET A 176 -9.04 -14.31 14.42
CA MET A 176 -9.71 -13.44 15.39
C MET A 176 -8.93 -12.13 15.63
N GLU A 177 -7.60 -12.19 15.63
CA GLU A 177 -6.74 -11.01 15.79
C GLU A 177 -6.92 -10.03 14.62
N ILE A 178 -6.86 -10.54 13.39
CA ILE A 178 -7.08 -9.73 12.18
C ILE A 178 -8.48 -9.12 12.18
N GLN A 179 -9.49 -9.94 12.49
CA GLN A 179 -10.87 -9.49 12.54
C GLN A 179 -11.06 -8.37 13.57
N THR A 180 -10.57 -8.57 14.80
CA THR A 180 -10.71 -7.58 15.88
C THR A 180 -10.04 -6.26 15.50
N ARG A 181 -8.83 -6.32 14.94
CA ARG A 181 -8.09 -5.13 14.50
C ARG A 181 -8.81 -4.40 13.37
N ALA A 182 -9.24 -5.12 12.34
CA ALA A 182 -9.93 -4.54 11.20
C ALA A 182 -11.30 -3.97 11.58
N THR A 183 -12.06 -4.66 12.44
CA THR A 183 -13.32 -4.14 13.00
C THR A 183 -13.08 -2.85 13.78
N GLY A 184 -12.04 -2.77 14.61
CA GLY A 184 -11.68 -1.52 15.31
C GLY A 184 -11.32 -0.37 14.35
N PHE A 185 -10.65 -0.67 13.24
CA PHE A 185 -10.37 0.31 12.19
C PHE A 185 -11.65 0.78 11.47
N LEU A 186 -12.57 -0.16 11.17
CA LEU A 186 -13.86 0.17 10.58
C LEU A 186 -14.71 1.01 11.53
N ASP A 187 -14.81 0.66 12.81
CA ASP A 187 -15.57 1.46 13.79
C ASP A 187 -15.02 2.89 13.88
N SER A 188 -13.70 3.03 14.01
CA SER A 188 -13.05 4.34 14.07
C SER A 188 -13.24 5.15 12.78
N GLY A 189 -13.06 4.51 11.62
CA GLY A 189 -13.23 5.16 10.32
C GLY A 189 -14.67 5.56 10.02
N TYR A 190 -15.65 4.74 10.43
CA TYR A 190 -17.07 5.05 10.33
C TYR A 190 -17.42 6.29 11.16
N GLN A 191 -17.06 6.30 12.44
CA GLN A 191 -17.30 7.47 13.32
C GLN A 191 -16.61 8.72 12.80
N ARG A 192 -15.40 8.58 12.26
CA ARG A 192 -14.65 9.69 11.67
C ARG A 192 -15.35 10.24 10.43
N GLU A 193 -15.84 9.38 9.55
CA GLU A 193 -16.50 9.77 8.31
C GLU A 193 -17.78 10.58 8.57
N LEU A 194 -18.47 10.33 9.69
CA LEU A 194 -19.65 11.11 10.08
C LEU A 194 -19.35 12.59 10.34
N ASN A 195 -18.10 12.96 10.63
CA ASN A 195 -17.71 14.38 10.75
C ASN A 195 -17.72 15.11 9.40
N TYR A 196 -17.69 14.37 8.29
CA TYR A 196 -17.70 14.90 6.92
C TYR A 196 -19.09 14.82 6.26
N LYS A 197 -20.09 14.42 7.04
CA LYS A 197 -21.50 14.35 6.65
C LYS A 197 -22.16 15.73 6.78
N HIS A 198 -22.96 16.08 5.78
CA HIS A 198 -23.83 17.25 5.75
C HIS A 198 -25.21 16.96 6.35
N ASP A 199 -25.94 18.03 6.66
CA ASP A 199 -27.30 17.93 7.24
C ASP A 199 -28.31 17.32 6.27
N ASP A 200 -28.06 17.46 4.96
CA ASP A 200 -28.86 16.88 3.88
C ASP A 200 -28.57 15.39 3.62
N GLY A 201 -27.61 14.80 4.33
CA GLY A 201 -27.22 13.40 4.18
C GLY A 201 -26.04 13.13 3.24
N SER A 202 -25.51 14.16 2.58
CA SER A 202 -24.38 14.05 1.68
C SER A 202 -23.03 14.07 2.39
N TYR A 203 -21.96 13.70 1.68
CA TYR A 203 -20.58 13.68 2.18
C TYR A 203 -19.67 14.49 1.27
N SER A 204 -18.65 15.11 1.86
CA SER A 204 -17.65 15.95 1.18
C SER A 204 -16.27 15.75 1.80
N ALA A 205 -15.21 16.30 1.21
CA ALA A 205 -13.87 16.13 1.76
C ALA A 205 -13.71 16.80 3.14
N PHE A 206 -14.32 17.98 3.33
CA PHE A 206 -14.17 18.79 4.54
C PHE A 206 -15.48 19.04 5.29
N GLY A 207 -16.50 18.23 5.02
CA GLY A 207 -17.80 18.30 5.71
C GLY A 207 -18.47 19.64 5.50
N LYS A 208 -19.06 20.19 6.56
CA LYS A 208 -19.78 21.48 6.55
C LYS A 208 -18.91 22.69 6.19
N SER A 209 -17.59 22.52 6.03
CA SER A 209 -16.71 23.57 5.52
C SER A 209 -16.80 23.71 3.98
N ASP A 210 -17.22 22.64 3.29
CA ASP A 210 -17.52 22.67 1.86
C ASP A 210 -18.95 23.20 1.64
N GLU A 211 -19.18 23.88 0.52
CA GLU A 211 -20.49 24.46 0.18
C GLU A 211 -21.57 23.39 -0.08
N SER A 212 -21.15 22.20 -0.53
CA SER A 212 -22.05 21.09 -0.84
C SER A 212 -21.35 19.74 -0.68
N GLY A 213 -22.14 18.67 -0.54
CA GLY A 213 -21.67 17.32 -0.74
C GLY A 213 -21.17 17.06 -2.17
N ASN A 214 -20.42 15.97 -2.33
CA ASN A 214 -19.97 15.46 -3.61
C ASN A 214 -20.73 14.17 -3.97
N THR A 215 -21.28 14.09 -5.19
CA THR A 215 -22.09 12.93 -5.61
C THR A 215 -21.31 11.63 -5.66
N TRP A 216 -20.08 11.67 -6.16
CA TRP A 216 -19.22 10.49 -6.21
C TRP A 216 -18.84 10.03 -4.79
N LEU A 217 -18.32 10.92 -3.95
CA LEU A 217 -17.90 10.58 -2.59
C LEU A 217 -19.07 10.07 -1.74
N THR A 218 -20.23 10.74 -1.81
CA THR A 218 -21.45 10.31 -1.11
C THR A 218 -21.84 8.88 -1.50
N SER A 219 -21.80 8.57 -2.80
CA SER A 219 -22.10 7.21 -3.26
C SER A 219 -21.05 6.17 -2.85
N PHE A 220 -19.77 6.56 -2.80
CA PHE A 220 -18.69 5.71 -2.32
C PHE A 220 -18.83 5.41 -0.82
N VAL A 221 -19.07 6.44 0.01
CA VAL A 221 -19.34 6.29 1.45
C VAL A 221 -20.53 5.37 1.67
N MET A 222 -21.65 5.63 0.99
CA MET A 222 -22.87 4.83 1.08
C MET A 222 -22.62 3.35 0.76
N LYS A 223 -21.92 3.06 -0.35
CA LYS A 223 -21.53 1.71 -0.76
C LYS A 223 -20.65 1.03 0.30
N SER A 224 -19.59 1.71 0.73
CA SER A 224 -18.65 1.17 1.71
C SER A 224 -19.30 0.94 3.07
N PHE A 225 -20.18 1.83 3.52
CA PHE A 225 -20.95 1.65 4.75
C PHE A 225 -21.82 0.40 4.70
N GLY A 226 -22.51 0.15 3.59
CA GLY A 226 -23.26 -1.09 3.44
C GLY A 226 -22.37 -2.34 3.41
N GLY A 227 -21.22 -2.26 2.74
CA GLY A 227 -20.23 -3.32 2.73
C GLY A 227 -19.62 -3.62 4.11
N ALA A 228 -19.61 -2.64 5.02
CA ALA A 228 -19.07 -2.78 6.38
C ALA A 228 -20.07 -3.38 7.39
N LYS A 229 -21.38 -3.38 7.08
CA LYS A 229 -22.45 -3.91 7.96
C LYS A 229 -22.24 -5.33 8.51
N PRO A 230 -21.61 -6.28 7.78
CA PRO A 230 -21.31 -7.60 8.33
C PRO A 230 -20.29 -7.58 9.48
N TYR A 231 -19.51 -6.51 9.62
CA TYR A 231 -18.38 -6.42 10.54
C TYR A 231 -18.58 -5.39 11.67
N ILE A 232 -19.29 -4.30 11.42
CA ILE A 232 -19.56 -3.21 12.37
C ILE A 232 -21.03 -2.78 12.34
N PHE A 233 -21.48 -2.09 13.39
CA PHE A 233 -22.79 -1.45 13.39
C PHE A 233 -22.75 -0.16 12.56
N VAL A 234 -23.59 -0.11 11.53
CA VAL A 234 -23.81 1.07 10.69
C VAL A 234 -25.29 1.46 10.81
N ASP A 235 -25.55 2.71 11.17
CA ASP A 235 -26.91 3.21 11.30
C ASP A 235 -27.61 3.20 9.92
N PRO A 236 -28.73 2.47 9.74
CA PRO A 236 -29.47 2.45 8.49
C PRO A 236 -29.92 3.84 8.02
N ALA A 237 -30.12 4.79 8.94
CA ALA A 237 -30.51 6.15 8.62
C ALA A 237 -29.45 6.87 7.78
N HIS A 238 -28.16 6.65 8.05
CA HIS A 238 -27.08 7.28 7.28
C HIS A 238 -27.07 6.83 5.82
N ILE A 239 -27.30 5.54 5.58
CA ILE A 239 -27.42 5.00 4.22
C ILE A 239 -28.68 5.54 3.54
N ALA A 240 -29.82 5.54 4.25
CA ALA A 240 -31.08 6.03 3.69
C ALA A 240 -31.04 7.52 3.31
N GLN A 241 -30.41 8.35 4.13
CA GLN A 241 -30.21 9.77 3.86
C GLN A 241 -29.32 10.00 2.63
N ALA A 242 -28.18 9.30 2.54
CA ALA A 242 -27.32 9.37 1.36
C ALA A 242 -28.04 8.92 0.08
N LYS A 243 -28.84 7.84 0.15
CA LYS A 243 -29.68 7.38 -0.96
C LYS A 243 -30.68 8.46 -1.41
N ALA A 244 -31.40 9.06 -0.46
CA ALA A 244 -32.40 10.09 -0.75
C ALA A 244 -31.77 11.34 -1.39
N TRP A 245 -30.59 11.75 -0.91
CA TRP A 245 -29.85 12.88 -1.47
C TRP A 245 -29.30 12.60 -2.88
N LEU A 246 -28.79 11.39 -3.14
CA LEU A 246 -28.36 11.01 -4.49
C LEU A 246 -29.55 10.97 -5.47
N ALA A 247 -30.71 10.49 -5.02
CA ALA A 247 -31.92 10.45 -5.84
C ALA A 247 -32.44 11.85 -6.18
N SER A 248 -32.30 12.84 -5.29
CA SER A 248 -32.70 14.22 -5.58
C SER A 248 -31.83 14.92 -6.63
N HIS A 249 -30.65 14.37 -6.93
CA HIS A 249 -29.74 14.85 -7.97
C HIS A 249 -29.94 14.15 -9.33
N GLN A 250 -30.96 13.29 -9.45
CA GLN A 250 -31.32 12.72 -10.73
C GLN A 250 -31.98 13.77 -11.64
N GLN A 251 -31.46 13.90 -12.85
CA GLN A 251 -31.96 14.79 -13.89
C GLN A 251 -33.13 14.14 -14.65
N THR A 252 -33.80 14.94 -15.49
CA THR A 252 -34.97 14.50 -16.27
C THR A 252 -34.66 13.39 -17.28
N ASP A 253 -33.40 13.28 -17.72
CA ASP A 253 -32.92 12.25 -18.64
C ASP A 253 -32.48 10.96 -17.92
N GLY A 254 -32.58 10.93 -16.59
CA GLY A 254 -32.21 9.80 -15.74
C GLY A 254 -30.75 9.79 -15.27
N CYS A 255 -29.87 10.65 -15.81
CA CYS A 255 -28.51 10.81 -15.33
C CYS A 255 -28.49 11.46 -13.94
N ILE A 256 -27.46 11.20 -13.14
CA ILE A 256 -27.22 11.89 -11.87
C ILE A 256 -26.18 12.98 -12.09
N ALA A 257 -26.53 14.22 -11.71
CA ALA A 257 -25.66 15.37 -11.87
C ALA A 257 -24.35 15.21 -11.07
N SER A 258 -23.22 15.62 -11.66
CA SER A 258 -21.97 15.73 -10.91
C SER A 258 -21.94 17.04 -10.13
N VAL A 259 -21.98 16.97 -8.79
CA VAL A 259 -21.96 18.15 -7.91
C VAL A 259 -20.86 18.02 -6.85
N GLY A 260 -20.48 19.16 -6.28
CA GLY A 260 -19.44 19.25 -5.26
C GLY A 260 -18.02 19.08 -5.82
N LYS A 261 -17.05 19.33 -4.96
CA LYS A 261 -15.62 19.24 -5.30
C LYS A 261 -15.06 17.92 -4.78
N LEU A 262 -14.24 17.26 -5.61
CA LEU A 262 -13.42 16.12 -5.22
C LEU A 262 -11.96 16.49 -5.44
N PHE A 263 -11.13 16.33 -4.41
CA PHE A 263 -9.71 16.71 -4.45
C PHE A 263 -8.83 15.54 -4.92
N HIS A 264 -9.14 14.31 -4.53
CA HIS A 264 -8.44 13.10 -4.96
C HIS A 264 -9.13 12.43 -6.16
N ASN A 265 -9.01 13.04 -7.34
CA ASN A 265 -9.63 12.48 -8.57
C ASN A 265 -9.11 11.09 -8.96
N GLY A 266 -7.93 10.67 -8.48
CA GLY A 266 -7.44 9.30 -8.65
C GLY A 266 -8.35 8.23 -8.02
N MET A 267 -9.18 8.61 -7.04
CA MET A 267 -10.14 7.68 -6.42
C MET A 267 -11.33 7.34 -7.32
N LYS A 268 -11.67 8.21 -8.28
CA LYS A 268 -12.77 7.99 -9.23
C LYS A 268 -12.50 6.85 -10.22
N GLY A 269 -11.24 6.44 -10.39
CA GLY A 269 -10.85 5.51 -11.44
C GLY A 269 -11.32 6.02 -12.81
N GLY A 270 -11.99 5.16 -13.58
CA GLY A 270 -12.59 5.50 -14.88
C GLY A 270 -13.87 6.34 -14.85
N VAL A 271 -14.30 6.88 -13.70
CA VAL A 271 -15.50 7.74 -13.61
C VAL A 271 -15.15 9.19 -13.96
N GLY A 272 -15.44 9.58 -15.21
CA GLY A 272 -15.06 10.88 -15.76
C GLY A 272 -16.22 11.75 -16.26
N ASP A 273 -17.39 11.16 -16.51
CA ASP A 273 -18.56 11.83 -17.06
C ASP A 273 -19.85 11.47 -16.29
N GLU A 274 -20.95 12.15 -16.60
CA GLU A 274 -22.24 11.91 -15.91
C GLU A 274 -22.77 10.49 -16.11
N VAL A 275 -22.44 9.87 -17.24
CA VAL A 275 -22.86 8.51 -17.58
C VAL A 275 -22.14 7.48 -16.69
N SER A 276 -20.82 7.53 -16.63
CA SER A 276 -20.00 6.66 -15.78
C SER A 276 -20.27 6.91 -14.29
N LEU A 277 -20.57 8.16 -13.91
CA LEU A 277 -21.00 8.49 -12.54
C LEU A 277 -22.36 7.86 -12.21
N THR A 278 -23.35 8.03 -13.10
CA THR A 278 -24.69 7.43 -12.91
C THR A 278 -24.60 5.92 -12.81
N ALA A 279 -23.76 5.30 -13.62
CA ALA A 279 -23.56 3.85 -13.58
C ALA A 279 -22.86 3.38 -12.31
N TYR A 280 -21.87 4.14 -11.82
CA TYR A 280 -21.23 3.90 -10.53
C TYR A 280 -22.23 3.96 -9.38
N ILE A 281 -23.03 5.03 -9.32
CA ILE A 281 -24.04 5.22 -8.26
C ILE A 281 -25.10 4.10 -8.34
N THR A 282 -25.51 3.73 -9.55
CA THR A 282 -26.46 2.65 -9.78
C THR A 282 -25.92 1.30 -9.30
N ALA A 283 -24.66 0.97 -9.63
CA ALA A 283 -24.02 -0.25 -9.15
C ALA A 283 -23.90 -0.25 -7.61
N ALA A 284 -23.52 0.88 -7.01
CA ALA A 284 -23.48 1.07 -5.57
C ALA A 284 -24.85 0.80 -4.90
N LEU A 285 -25.94 1.33 -5.48
CA LEU A 285 -27.29 1.09 -4.97
C LEU A 285 -27.70 -0.39 -5.06
N LEU A 286 -27.40 -1.05 -6.19
CA LEU A 286 -27.71 -2.47 -6.38
C LEU A 286 -26.94 -3.38 -5.42
N GLU A 287 -25.67 -3.08 -5.15
CA GLU A 287 -24.86 -3.83 -4.18
C GLU A 287 -25.43 -3.75 -2.75
N LEU A 288 -26.10 -2.65 -2.39
CA LEU A 288 -26.70 -2.45 -1.06
C LEU A 288 -28.00 -3.23 -0.85
N ASP A 289 -28.78 -3.41 -1.91
CA ASP A 289 -30.16 -3.92 -1.84
C ASP A 289 -30.27 -5.43 -2.13
N GLY A 290 -29.16 -6.16 -1.94
CA GLY A 290 -28.85 -7.52 -2.39
C GLY A 290 -29.81 -8.68 -2.07
N ASN A 291 -31.09 -8.44 -1.75
CA ASN A 291 -32.14 -9.46 -1.79
C ASN A 291 -33.59 -8.92 -1.80
N THR A 292 -33.81 -7.64 -2.09
CA THR A 292 -35.17 -7.06 -2.12
C THR A 292 -35.59 -6.79 -3.55
N SER A 293 -36.77 -7.27 -3.94
CA SER A 293 -37.50 -6.75 -5.10
C SER A 293 -37.41 -5.24 -5.04
N VAL A 294 -36.64 -4.65 -5.95
CA VAL A 294 -36.41 -3.20 -6.07
C VAL A 294 -37.75 -2.53 -5.83
N SER A 295 -37.90 -1.84 -4.70
CA SER A 295 -39.03 -0.95 -4.54
C SER A 295 -38.81 0.15 -5.58
N TYR A 296 -39.48 -0.01 -6.71
CA TYR A 296 -39.58 0.89 -7.87
C TYR A 296 -40.08 2.31 -7.52
N GLN A 297 -39.95 2.74 -6.26
CA GLN A 297 -40.49 3.97 -5.70
C GLN A 297 -39.47 5.10 -5.58
N LEU A 298 -38.16 4.82 -5.68
CA LEU A 298 -37.12 5.84 -5.57
C LEU A 298 -36.69 6.44 -6.92
N PHE A 299 -37.07 5.82 -8.04
CA PHE A 299 -36.84 6.35 -9.39
C PHE A 299 -38.11 6.17 -10.24
N PRO A 300 -38.79 7.25 -10.67
CA PRO A 300 -40.13 7.19 -11.27
C PRO A 300 -40.21 6.57 -12.68
N TYR A 301 -39.14 5.95 -13.19
CA TYR A 301 -39.09 5.34 -14.52
C TYR A 301 -38.77 3.83 -14.46
N PRO A 302 -39.79 2.97 -14.33
CA PRO A 302 -39.63 1.50 -14.27
C PRO A 302 -39.12 0.87 -15.58
N SER A 303 -39.06 1.61 -16.68
CA SER A 303 -38.60 1.12 -17.99
C SER A 303 -37.08 1.06 -18.15
N ILE A 304 -36.32 1.60 -17.18
CA ILE A 304 -34.86 1.86 -17.30
C ILE A 304 -33.98 0.78 -16.64
N PHE A 305 -34.58 -0.17 -15.93
CA PHE A 305 -33.84 -1.14 -15.10
C PHE A 305 -33.98 -2.58 -15.59
N LYS A 306 -33.20 -2.94 -16.61
CA LYS A 306 -32.76 -4.33 -16.82
C LYS A 306 -31.24 -4.37 -16.86
N MET A 307 -30.64 -4.77 -15.74
CA MET A 307 -29.19 -4.99 -15.62
C MET A 307 -28.94 -6.49 -15.47
N LEU A 308 -28.15 -7.07 -16.39
CA LEU A 308 -27.73 -8.47 -16.34
C LEU A 308 -26.40 -8.53 -15.57
N LEU A 309 -26.44 -8.94 -14.30
CA LEU A 309 -25.22 -9.18 -13.50
C LEU A 309 -24.80 -10.64 -13.69
N ILE A 310 -23.72 -10.88 -14.45
CA ILE A 310 -22.99 -12.15 -14.44
C ILE A 310 -21.84 -12.00 -13.42
N ASN A 311 -21.74 -12.97 -12.51
CA ASN A 311 -20.93 -12.95 -11.29
C ASN A 311 -19.47 -12.48 -11.42
N LYS A 312 -19.03 -11.78 -10.36
CA LYS A 312 -17.65 -11.43 -9.94
C LYS A 312 -16.84 -10.56 -10.92
N VAL A 313 -16.86 -9.24 -10.70
CA VAL A 313 -15.84 -8.32 -11.21
C VAL A 313 -15.41 -7.32 -10.14
N THR A 314 -14.09 -7.15 -10.00
CA THR A 314 -13.45 -6.04 -9.28
C THR A 314 -13.47 -4.79 -10.17
N PHE A 315 -13.97 -3.68 -9.61
CA PHE A 315 -14.21 -2.37 -10.24
C PHE A 315 -12.90 -1.64 -10.59
N GLY A 316 -12.15 -2.14 -11.57
CA GLY A 316 -10.89 -1.57 -12.04
C GLY A 316 -11.07 -0.56 -13.17
N ASP A 317 -11.67 -0.96 -14.28
CA ASP A 317 -11.85 -0.09 -15.46
C ASP A 317 -12.94 -0.67 -16.37
N PHE A 318 -14.21 -0.27 -16.23
CA PHE A 318 -15.28 -0.69 -17.17
C PHE A 318 -16.48 0.25 -17.21
N TYR A 319 -16.46 1.21 -18.15
CA TYR A 319 -17.64 1.97 -18.57
C TYR A 319 -17.53 2.35 -20.06
N GLN A 320 -17.52 1.36 -20.97
CA GLN A 320 -17.62 1.62 -22.41
C GLN A 320 -19.00 1.20 -22.90
N ASN A 321 -19.80 2.19 -23.34
CA ASN A 321 -21.16 2.13 -23.88
C ASN A 321 -22.31 2.17 -22.86
N MET A 322 -22.53 3.34 -22.27
CA MET A 322 -23.73 3.64 -21.47
C MET A 322 -24.43 4.89 -21.99
N ASN A 323 -25.76 4.90 -21.93
CA ASN A 323 -26.60 6.03 -22.33
C ASN A 323 -27.77 6.13 -21.36
N CYS A 324 -27.85 7.24 -20.61
CA CYS A 324 -28.89 7.47 -19.60
C CYS A 324 -30.32 7.39 -20.19
N SER A 325 -30.51 7.79 -21.45
CA SER A 325 -31.84 7.84 -22.07
C SER A 325 -32.37 6.49 -22.56
N SER A 326 -31.50 5.48 -22.69
CA SER A 326 -31.86 4.22 -23.38
C SER A 326 -32.43 3.14 -22.47
N GLY A 327 -32.33 3.27 -21.14
CA GLY A 327 -32.81 2.24 -20.20
C GLY A 327 -32.08 0.90 -20.25
N TYR A 328 -30.97 0.81 -21.00
CA TYR A 328 -30.13 -0.38 -21.09
C TYR A 328 -28.79 -0.09 -20.42
N PHE A 329 -28.65 -0.54 -19.18
CA PHE A 329 -27.36 -0.56 -18.47
C PHE A 329 -26.75 -1.95 -18.65
N CYS A 330 -25.82 -2.08 -19.61
CA CYS A 330 -24.94 -3.23 -19.66
C CYS A 330 -23.66 -2.88 -18.90
N LEU A 331 -23.45 -3.47 -17.71
CA LEU A 331 -22.11 -3.60 -17.14
C LEU A 331 -21.37 -4.59 -18.04
N ALA A 332 -20.81 -4.09 -19.15
CA ALA A 332 -20.00 -4.90 -20.04
C ALA A 332 -18.70 -5.23 -19.31
N VAL A 333 -18.62 -6.46 -18.79
CA VAL A 333 -17.35 -7.11 -18.56
C VAL A 333 -16.80 -7.42 -19.95
N GLN A 334 -15.79 -6.69 -20.40
CA GLN A 334 -15.04 -7.13 -21.57
C GLN A 334 -14.20 -8.32 -21.12
N LEU A 335 -14.83 -9.49 -21.13
CA LEU A 335 -14.09 -10.71 -21.37
C LEU A 335 -13.40 -10.48 -22.70
N GLN A 336 -12.08 -10.28 -22.69
CA GLN A 336 -11.27 -10.47 -23.88
C GLN A 336 -11.45 -11.93 -24.32
N HIS A 337 -12.51 -12.20 -25.07
CA HIS A 337 -12.53 -13.33 -25.97
C HIS A 337 -11.56 -12.98 -27.08
N ASN A 338 -10.34 -13.52 -27.02
CA ASN A 338 -9.55 -13.67 -28.21
C ASN A 338 -10.37 -14.57 -29.15
N SER A 339 -10.88 -13.97 -30.24
CA SER A 339 -11.29 -14.73 -31.41
C SER A 339 -10.10 -15.57 -31.88
N LYS A 340 -10.41 -16.78 -32.35
CA LYS A 340 -9.47 -17.64 -33.09
C LYS A 340 -8.74 -16.89 -34.19
#